data_AF-A0A355B8V6-F1
#
_entry.id   AF-A0A355B8V6-F1
#
_cell.length_a   1.000
_cell.length_b   1.000
_cell.length_c   1.000
_cell.angle_alpha   90.00
_cell.angle_beta   90.00
_cell.angle_gamma   90.00
#
_symmetry.space_group_name_H-M   'P 1'
#
loop_
_entity.id
_entity.type
_entity.pdbx_description
1 polymer ?
#
loop_
_entity_poly.entity_id
_entity_poly.type
_entity_poly.pdbx_seq_one_letter_code
_entity_poly.pdbx_strand_id
1 'polypeptide(L)'
;MNIRHFGCCPADVRGRRSRSGVFFLAMAFLAMAFAVHLMLLLGAASGQGRVRPLKETIDSGRFLFQTQGCASCHSVMGQGGTVGPDLTRTTVWASPMLGAAVMWNHVPLMAKARREKNLPWPMFQGRDIGDIFTFLHSLSHRKGGAYSFPGEVRKGEIRFSGTCQKCHGQPFQGGKIGPDLGPVAARMSDEIEFATRMLRHAPKMVPIARKKSIPWPQFSGSEMASIFAYLKLFRRSKP
;
A
#
# COMPACT_ATOMS: atom_id res chain seq x y z
N MET A 1 -70.82 -73.87 -31.85
CA MET A 1 -69.37 -74.11 -31.91
C MET A 1 -68.64 -72.76 -31.93
N ASN A 2 -68.02 -72.34 -30.83
CA ASN A 2 -66.56 -72.18 -30.70
C ASN A 2 -66.21 -71.56 -29.32
N ILE A 3 -65.17 -72.09 -28.70
CA ILE A 3 -64.72 -71.89 -27.32
C ILE A 3 -63.76 -70.68 -27.23
N ARG A 4 -63.75 -69.95 -26.10
CA ARG A 4 -62.58 -69.28 -25.44
C ARG A 4 -63.06 -68.39 -24.28
N HIS A 5 -62.87 -68.79 -23.03
CA HIS A 5 -61.70 -68.55 -22.15
C HIS A 5 -61.84 -67.31 -21.25
N PHE A 6 -61.94 -67.59 -19.94
CA PHE A 6 -61.77 -66.65 -18.83
C PHE A 6 -60.40 -65.95 -18.94
N GLY A 7 -60.42 -64.61 -18.90
CA GLY A 7 -59.23 -63.76 -18.83
C GLY A 7 -59.41 -62.73 -17.72
N CYS A 8 -58.45 -62.69 -16.80
CA CYS A 8 -58.43 -61.91 -15.57
C CYS A 8 -58.53 -60.38 -15.79
N CYS A 9 -59.20 -59.69 -14.86
CA CYS A 9 -59.07 -58.24 -14.70
C CYS A 9 -57.66 -57.86 -14.23
N PRO A 10 -56.96 -56.90 -14.87
CA PRO A 10 -55.78 -56.27 -14.29
C PRO A 10 -56.21 -55.15 -13.34
N ALA A 11 -55.66 -55.14 -12.13
CA ALA A 11 -55.81 -54.07 -11.16
C ALA A 11 -54.98 -52.83 -11.57
N ASP A 12 -55.64 -51.67 -11.54
CA ASP A 12 -55.10 -50.32 -11.79
C ASP A 12 -54.06 -49.93 -10.72
N VAL A 13 -52.77 -49.93 -11.08
CA VAL A 13 -51.69 -49.36 -10.25
C VAL A 13 -51.41 -47.94 -10.72
N ARG A 14 -52.18 -46.98 -10.22
CA ARG A 14 -51.87 -45.56 -10.31
C ARG A 14 -50.60 -45.25 -9.50
N GLY A 15 -49.47 -45.14 -10.19
CA GLY A 15 -48.18 -44.72 -9.65
C GLY A 15 -48.26 -43.33 -9.02
N ARG A 16 -48.27 -43.29 -7.69
CA ARG A 16 -48.16 -42.07 -6.88
C ARG A 16 -46.75 -41.50 -7.04
N ARG A 17 -46.56 -40.51 -7.93
CA ARG A 17 -45.34 -39.70 -7.99
C ARG A 17 -45.10 -39.07 -6.62
N SER A 18 -44.07 -39.54 -5.93
CA SER A 18 -43.62 -39.03 -4.63
C SER A 18 -43.27 -37.55 -4.76
N ARG A 19 -44.12 -36.69 -4.19
CA ARG A 19 -43.86 -35.25 -4.04
C ARG A 19 -42.63 -34.97 -3.16
N SER A 20 -42.13 -35.97 -2.44
CA SER A 20 -41.08 -35.83 -1.43
C SER A 20 -39.73 -35.40 -2.01
N GLY A 21 -39.35 -35.84 -3.22
CA GLY A 21 -38.05 -35.50 -3.81
C GLY A 21 -37.86 -34.01 -4.11
N VAL A 22 -38.94 -33.32 -4.48
CA VAL A 22 -38.91 -31.87 -4.79
C VAL A 22 -38.76 -31.04 -3.51
N PHE A 23 -39.36 -31.48 -2.40
CA PHE A 23 -39.22 -30.81 -1.10
C PHE A 23 -37.80 -30.93 -0.53
N PHE A 24 -37.16 -32.10 -0.64
CA PHE A 24 -35.78 -32.27 -0.17
C PHE A 24 -34.77 -31.42 -0.97
N LEU A 25 -34.96 -31.30 -2.29
CA LEU A 25 -34.13 -30.45 -3.13
C LEU A 25 -34.32 -28.96 -2.79
N ALA A 26 -35.56 -28.50 -2.63
CA ALA A 26 -35.85 -27.11 -2.27
C ALA A 26 -35.24 -26.69 -0.92
N MET A 27 -35.30 -27.58 0.08
CA MET A 27 -34.70 -27.33 1.40
C MET A 27 -33.17 -27.29 1.35
N ALA A 28 -32.53 -28.11 0.52
CA ALA A 28 -31.08 -28.09 0.33
C ALA A 28 -30.61 -26.78 -0.36
N PHE A 29 -31.36 -26.28 -1.35
CA PHE A 29 -31.07 -24.99 -1.97
C PHE A 29 -31.23 -23.80 -1.00
N LEU A 30 -32.27 -23.83 -0.15
CA LEU A 30 -32.47 -22.82 0.90
C LEU A 30 -31.35 -22.85 1.95
N ALA A 31 -30.90 -24.04 2.37
CA ALA A 31 -29.79 -24.17 3.31
C ALA A 31 -28.46 -23.67 2.73
N MET A 32 -28.18 -23.97 1.45
CA MET A 32 -27.01 -23.44 0.76
C MET A 32 -27.09 -21.93 0.55
N ALA A 33 -28.25 -21.40 0.15
CA ALA A 33 -28.44 -19.96 0.01
C ALA A 33 -28.24 -19.23 1.34
N PHE A 34 -28.75 -19.78 2.45
CA PHE A 34 -28.53 -19.27 3.79
C PHE A 34 -27.06 -19.35 4.23
N ALA A 35 -26.37 -20.45 3.95
CA ALA A 35 -24.95 -20.61 4.25
C ALA A 35 -24.07 -19.63 3.45
N VAL A 36 -24.40 -19.40 2.17
CA VAL A 36 -23.72 -18.39 1.33
C VAL A 36 -24.03 -16.98 1.82
N HIS A 37 -25.27 -16.69 2.21
CA HIS A 37 -25.63 -15.39 2.80
C HIS A 37 -24.92 -15.16 4.14
N LEU A 38 -24.81 -16.19 4.98
CA LEU A 38 -24.10 -16.15 6.25
C LEU A 38 -22.59 -15.97 6.04
N MET A 39 -21.99 -16.64 5.05
CA MET A 39 -20.59 -16.42 4.66
C MET A 39 -20.34 -15.02 4.10
N LEU A 40 -21.27 -14.47 3.32
CA LEU A 40 -21.18 -13.09 2.82
C LEU A 40 -21.33 -12.07 3.96
N LEU A 41 -22.22 -12.32 4.93
CA LEU A 41 -22.39 -11.48 6.12
C LEU A 41 -21.16 -11.54 7.05
N LEU A 42 -20.54 -12.71 7.22
CA LEU A 42 -19.29 -12.87 7.98
C LEU A 42 -18.06 -12.28 7.23
N GLY A 43 -18.07 -12.28 5.90
CA GLY A 43 -17.02 -11.70 5.05
C GLY A 43 -17.05 -10.17 4.95
N ALA A 44 -18.17 -9.52 5.29
CA ALA A 44 -18.34 -8.06 5.19
C ALA A 44 -17.61 -7.25 6.29
N ALA A 45 -17.11 -7.90 7.34
CA ALA A 45 -16.47 -7.21 8.47
C ALA A 45 -14.99 -6.83 8.25
N SER A 46 -14.38 -7.21 7.11
CA SER A 46 -12.94 -7.04 6.87
C SER A 46 -12.64 -6.04 5.75
N GLY A 47 -13.12 -4.79 5.90
CA GLY A 47 -13.04 -3.78 4.83
C GLY A 47 -12.52 -2.40 5.24
N GLN A 48 -12.21 -2.14 6.52
CA GLN A 48 -11.69 -0.84 6.96
C GLN A 48 -10.46 -1.04 7.84
N GLY A 49 -9.34 -0.45 7.43
CA GLY A 49 -8.05 -0.59 8.12
C GLY A 49 -8.17 -0.16 9.58
N ARG A 50 -7.91 -1.10 10.50
CA ARG A 50 -7.92 -0.84 11.95
C ARG A 50 -6.91 0.27 12.26
N VAL A 51 -7.39 1.40 12.78
CA VAL A 51 -6.50 2.46 13.30
C VAL A 51 -5.72 1.87 14.48
N ARG A 52 -4.39 1.83 14.37
CA ARG A 52 -3.51 1.29 15.40
C ARG A 52 -3.37 2.27 16.57
N PRO A 53 -3.34 1.81 17.83
CA PRO A 53 -3.05 2.67 18.97
C PRO A 53 -1.71 3.39 18.79
N LEU A 54 -1.65 4.68 19.16
CA LEU A 54 -0.46 5.52 18.99
C LEU A 54 0.80 4.89 19.63
N LYS A 55 0.66 4.31 20.83
CA LYS A 55 1.76 3.63 21.51
C LYS A 55 2.32 2.47 20.67
N GLU A 56 1.45 1.67 20.09
CA GLU A 56 1.86 0.54 19.24
C GLU A 56 2.63 1.03 18.00
N THR A 57 2.16 2.12 17.38
CA THR A 57 2.84 2.75 16.24
C THR A 57 4.22 3.31 16.63
N ILE A 58 4.35 3.95 17.80
CA ILE A 58 5.63 4.45 18.32
C ILE A 58 6.60 3.30 18.60
N ASP A 59 6.14 2.23 19.25
CA ASP A 59 6.96 1.07 19.59
C ASP A 59 7.45 0.35 18.33
N SER A 60 6.58 0.16 17.33
CA SER A 60 6.95 -0.36 16.00
C SER A 60 7.98 0.53 15.32
N GLY A 61 7.78 1.86 15.35
CA GLY A 61 8.69 2.82 14.74
C GLY A 61 10.08 2.80 15.37
N ARG A 62 10.15 2.68 16.70
CA ARG A 62 11.41 2.50 17.45
C ARG A 62 12.12 1.22 17.03
N PHE A 63 11.40 0.10 17.00
CA PHE A 63 11.94 -1.19 16.59
C PHE A 63 12.49 -1.14 15.16
N LEU A 64 11.73 -0.57 14.22
CA LEU A 64 12.15 -0.39 12.83
C LEU A 64 13.36 0.54 12.72
N PHE A 65 13.41 1.64 13.47
CA PHE A 65 14.56 2.55 13.46
C PHE A 65 15.87 1.85 13.85
N GLN A 66 15.80 0.94 14.83
CA GLN A 66 16.96 0.14 15.27
C GLN A 66 17.30 -0.95 14.25
N THR A 67 16.31 -1.80 13.90
CA THR A 67 16.54 -3.00 13.09
C THR A 67 16.81 -2.72 11.62
N GLN A 68 16.29 -1.61 11.07
CA GLN A 68 16.63 -1.14 9.73
C GLN A 68 17.98 -0.41 9.69
N GLY A 69 18.70 -0.31 10.82
CA GLY A 69 20.05 0.23 10.90
C GLY A 69 20.13 1.75 10.82
N CYS A 70 19.02 2.48 11.01
CA CYS A 70 19.03 3.95 11.01
C CYS A 70 19.92 4.48 12.16
N ALA A 71 19.82 3.85 13.33
CA ALA A 71 20.61 4.18 14.52
C ALA A 71 22.14 4.03 14.34
N SER A 72 22.60 3.29 13.32
CA SER A 72 24.05 3.11 13.05
C SER A 72 24.72 4.40 12.57
N CYS A 73 23.95 5.31 12.00
CA CYS A 73 24.44 6.57 11.43
C CYS A 73 23.77 7.78 12.09
N HIS A 74 22.49 7.68 12.43
CA HIS A 74 21.74 8.77 13.05
C HIS A 74 21.58 8.55 14.55
N SER A 75 21.60 9.66 15.28
CA SER A 75 21.24 9.69 16.69
C SER A 75 19.79 10.13 16.89
N VAL A 76 19.24 9.79 18.06
CA VAL A 76 18.01 10.33 18.62
C VAL A 76 18.25 10.73 20.07
N MET A 77 18.00 12.00 20.43
CA MET A 77 18.31 12.54 21.77
C MET A 77 19.78 12.30 22.16
N GLY A 78 20.70 12.51 21.21
CA GLY A 78 22.13 12.29 21.39
C GLY A 78 22.59 10.83 21.40
N GLN A 79 21.68 9.84 21.29
CA GLN A 79 22.03 8.42 21.32
C GLN A 79 21.99 7.79 19.92
N GLY A 80 23.08 7.13 19.50
CA GLY A 80 23.20 6.46 18.21
C GLY A 80 24.46 6.88 17.45
N GLY A 81 24.42 6.79 16.13
CA GLY A 81 25.53 7.17 15.26
C GLY A 81 25.71 8.69 15.13
N THR A 82 26.90 9.08 14.66
CA THR A 82 27.31 10.49 14.47
C THR A 82 27.59 10.85 13.00
N VAL A 83 27.38 9.91 12.08
CA VAL A 83 27.58 10.12 10.64
C VAL A 83 26.48 11.03 10.07
N GLY A 84 25.24 10.80 10.49
CA GLY A 84 24.09 11.64 10.18
C GLY A 84 23.70 12.50 11.39
N PRO A 85 22.89 13.55 11.17
CA PRO A 85 22.42 14.41 12.25
C PRO A 85 21.52 13.67 13.23
N ASP A 86 21.41 14.23 14.45
CA ASP A 86 20.38 13.85 15.42
C ASP A 86 19.00 14.21 14.87
N LEU A 87 18.14 13.20 14.70
CA LEU A 87 16.85 13.35 14.06
C LEU A 87 15.79 13.99 14.99
N THR A 88 16.03 14.15 16.29
CA THR A 88 15.09 14.86 17.18
C THR A 88 15.17 16.38 17.04
N ARG A 89 16.18 16.88 16.32
CA ARG A 89 16.40 18.32 16.11
C ARG A 89 15.57 18.94 14.99
N THR A 90 14.78 18.13 14.27
CA THR A 90 13.96 18.57 13.13
C THR A 90 12.49 18.24 13.34
N THR A 91 11.59 19.05 12.77
CA THR A 91 10.13 18.91 12.88
C THR A 91 9.50 18.18 11.69
N VAL A 92 10.30 17.75 10.72
CA VAL A 92 9.82 17.22 9.43
C VAL A 92 8.99 15.94 9.57
N TRP A 93 9.15 15.20 10.67
CA TRP A 93 8.47 13.93 10.94
C TRP A 93 6.98 14.08 11.26
N ALA A 94 6.52 15.29 11.59
CA ALA A 94 5.11 15.58 11.81
C ALA A 94 4.28 15.51 10.50
N SER A 95 4.94 15.45 9.34
CA SER A 95 4.29 15.43 8.03
C SER A 95 4.85 14.29 7.19
N PRO A 96 4.01 13.32 6.76
CA PRO A 96 4.45 12.23 5.89
C PRO A 96 5.13 12.73 4.61
N MET A 97 4.57 13.77 3.99
CA MET A 97 5.09 14.31 2.73
C MET A 97 6.37 15.13 2.93
N LEU A 98 6.48 15.89 4.02
CA LEU A 98 7.74 16.60 4.31
C LEU A 98 8.86 15.61 4.67
N GLY A 99 8.58 14.65 5.54
CA GLY A 99 9.53 13.60 5.90
C GLY A 99 9.98 12.81 4.67
N ALA A 100 9.04 12.44 3.80
CA ALA A 100 9.33 11.74 2.54
C ALA A 100 10.17 12.60 1.59
N ALA A 101 9.88 13.90 1.45
CA ALA A 101 10.64 14.82 0.63
C ALA A 101 12.08 14.99 1.13
N VAL A 102 12.27 15.22 2.43
CA VAL A 102 13.60 15.33 3.04
C VAL A 102 14.40 14.04 2.86
N MET A 103 13.78 12.89 3.12
CA MET A 103 14.44 11.61 2.90
C MET A 103 14.78 11.39 1.43
N TRP A 104 13.83 11.62 0.51
CA TRP A 104 14.05 11.49 -0.94
C TRP A 104 15.25 12.32 -1.41
N ASN A 105 15.30 13.59 -1.00
CA ASN A 105 16.40 14.50 -1.33
C ASN A 105 17.74 14.00 -0.79
N HIS A 106 17.72 13.29 0.35
CA HIS A 106 18.90 12.75 1.01
C HIS A 106 19.29 11.33 0.54
N VAL A 107 18.43 10.62 -0.21
CA VAL A 107 18.66 9.24 -0.67
C VAL A 107 20.02 9.04 -1.35
N PRO A 108 20.49 9.90 -2.29
CA PRO A 108 21.79 9.70 -2.93
C PRO A 108 22.96 9.67 -1.93
N LEU A 109 22.91 10.53 -0.90
CA LEU A 109 23.94 10.60 0.14
C LEU A 109 23.85 9.36 1.07
N MET A 110 22.65 9.02 1.54
CA MET A 110 22.45 7.82 2.37
C MET A 110 22.84 6.54 1.64
N ALA A 111 22.50 6.41 0.35
CA ALA A 111 22.83 5.24 -0.47
C ALA A 111 24.33 5.13 -0.72
N LYS A 112 25.06 6.25 -0.83
CA LYS A 112 26.53 6.24 -0.87
C LYS A 112 27.11 5.76 0.46
N ALA A 113 26.71 6.38 1.57
CA ALA A 113 27.22 6.05 2.90
C ALA A 113 26.94 4.59 3.29
N ARG A 114 25.76 4.05 2.97
CA ARG A 114 25.45 2.64 3.20
C ARG A 114 26.33 1.70 2.39
N ARG A 115 26.57 2.00 1.10
CA ARG A 115 27.47 1.19 0.26
C ARG A 115 28.90 1.18 0.82
N GLU A 116 29.41 2.33 1.25
CA GLU A 116 30.76 2.44 1.84
C GLU A 116 30.89 1.65 3.14
N LYS A 117 29.79 1.47 3.88
CA LYS A 117 29.72 0.64 5.09
C LYS A 117 29.28 -0.81 4.84
N ASN A 118 29.13 -1.23 3.58
CA ASN A 118 28.60 -2.55 3.21
C ASN A 118 27.23 -2.88 3.85
N LEU A 119 26.41 -1.85 4.10
CA LEU A 119 25.07 -2.01 4.65
C LEU A 119 24.04 -2.10 3.51
N PRO A 120 23.15 -3.10 3.50
CA PRO A 120 22.05 -3.13 2.54
C PRO A 120 21.08 -1.97 2.79
N TRP A 121 20.34 -1.58 1.76
CA TRP A 121 19.24 -0.63 1.95
C TRP A 121 18.06 -1.32 2.66
N PRO A 122 17.39 -0.64 3.62
CA PRO A 122 16.23 -1.17 4.31
C PRO A 122 15.08 -1.58 3.39
N MET A 123 14.42 -2.70 3.70
CA MET A 123 13.26 -3.18 2.96
C MET A 123 11.96 -2.74 3.64
N PHE A 124 11.69 -1.44 3.68
CA PHE A 124 10.49 -0.87 4.29
C PHE A 124 9.21 -1.41 3.67
N GLN A 125 8.16 -1.73 4.43
CA GLN A 125 6.90 -2.26 3.93
C GLN A 125 5.67 -1.70 4.63
N GLY A 126 4.50 -1.86 4.01
CA GLY A 126 3.23 -1.44 4.58
C GLY A 126 3.27 0.01 5.06
N ARG A 127 3.34 0.18 6.39
CA ARG A 127 3.37 1.48 7.08
C ARG A 127 4.70 1.79 7.79
N ASP A 128 5.77 1.03 7.53
CA ASP A 128 7.05 1.14 8.24
C ASP A 128 7.58 2.57 8.32
N ILE A 129 7.59 3.31 7.20
CA ILE A 129 8.05 4.70 7.19
C ILE A 129 7.15 5.58 8.06
N GLY A 130 5.84 5.34 8.03
CA GLY A 130 4.88 6.05 8.88
C GLY A 130 5.10 5.81 10.36
N ASP A 131 5.36 4.56 10.75
CA ASP A 131 5.69 4.20 12.12
C ASP A 131 7.00 4.86 12.56
N ILE A 132 8.05 4.79 11.73
CA ILE A 132 9.34 5.46 11.99
C ILE A 132 9.12 6.97 12.16
N PHE A 133 8.36 7.62 11.28
CA PHE A 133 8.07 9.05 11.39
C PHE A 133 7.28 9.37 12.66
N THR A 134 6.32 8.53 13.03
CA THR A 134 5.55 8.71 14.27
C THR A 134 6.45 8.59 15.51
N PHE A 135 7.37 7.63 15.52
CA PHE A 135 8.38 7.50 16.56
C PHE A 135 9.31 8.72 16.62
N LEU A 136 9.87 9.16 15.50
CA LEU A 136 10.75 10.33 15.48
C LEU A 136 10.01 11.62 15.87
N HIS A 137 8.73 11.72 15.49
CA HIS A 137 7.88 12.84 15.88
C HIS A 137 7.61 12.85 17.39
N SER A 138 7.38 11.69 18.02
CA SER A 138 7.15 11.61 19.47
C SER A 138 8.39 11.99 20.30
N LEU A 139 9.58 11.95 19.70
CA LEU A 139 10.84 12.39 20.31
C LEU A 139 11.23 13.84 19.99
N SER A 140 10.53 14.52 19.07
CA SER A 140 10.88 15.88 18.67
C SER A 140 10.63 16.86 19.81
N HIS A 141 11.68 17.54 20.27
CA HIS A 141 11.57 18.60 21.28
C HIS A 141 10.73 19.79 20.79
N ARG A 142 10.71 20.01 19.47
CA ARG A 142 9.85 21.02 18.84
C ARG A 142 8.51 20.35 18.51
N LYS A 143 7.49 20.62 19.34
CA LYS A 143 6.10 20.19 19.12
C LYS A 143 5.48 21.00 17.97
N GLY A 144 5.82 20.65 16.73
CA GLY A 144 5.06 21.09 15.57
C GLY A 144 3.83 20.20 15.39
N GLY A 145 2.66 20.76 15.15
CA GLY A 145 1.47 19.97 14.81
C GLY A 145 1.67 19.18 13.52
N ALA A 146 0.88 18.13 13.33
CA ALA A 146 0.86 17.39 12.09
C ALA A 146 0.51 18.33 10.93
N TYR A 147 1.45 18.56 10.02
CA TYR A 147 1.26 19.48 8.90
C TYR A 147 0.96 18.69 7.63
N SER A 148 -0.25 18.85 7.09
CA SER A 148 -0.61 18.27 5.80
C SER A 148 -0.40 19.31 4.70
N PHE A 149 0.18 18.89 3.58
CA PHE A 149 0.25 19.70 2.38
C PHE A 149 -0.90 19.30 1.47
N PRO A 150 -1.86 20.19 1.17
CA PRO A 150 -2.87 19.88 0.16
C PRO A 150 -2.17 19.68 -1.19
N GLY A 151 -2.31 18.50 -1.77
CA GLY A 151 -1.71 18.19 -3.07
C GLY A 151 -2.50 18.81 -4.22
N GLU A 152 -1.80 19.54 -5.11
CA GLU A 152 -2.41 20.12 -6.31
C GLU A 152 -2.09 19.25 -7.54
N VAL A 153 -3.12 18.63 -8.12
CA VAL A 153 -2.97 17.68 -9.24
C VAL A 153 -2.17 18.28 -10.40
N ARG A 154 -2.48 19.51 -10.83
CA ARG A 154 -1.79 20.17 -11.95
C ARG A 154 -0.30 20.42 -11.65
N LYS A 155 0.04 20.82 -10.41
CA LYS A 155 1.44 20.97 -10.00
C LYS A 155 2.14 19.61 -9.96
N GLY A 156 1.43 18.58 -9.51
CA GLY A 156 1.90 17.20 -9.50
C GLY A 156 2.24 16.68 -10.88
N GLU A 157 1.37 16.92 -11.86
CA GLU A 157 1.58 16.60 -13.28
C GLU A 157 2.85 17.27 -13.80
N ILE A 158 2.96 18.60 -13.66
CA ILE A 158 4.13 19.36 -14.10
C ILE A 158 5.41 18.79 -13.49
N ARG A 159 5.39 18.53 -12.18
CA ARG A 159 6.55 18.00 -11.47
C ARG A 159 6.90 16.59 -11.92
N PHE A 160 5.91 15.72 -12.06
CA PHE A 160 6.09 14.34 -12.53
C PHE A 160 6.65 14.32 -13.95
N SER A 161 6.07 15.10 -14.87
CA SER A 161 6.49 15.17 -16.27
C SER A 161 7.90 15.71 -16.43
N GLY A 162 8.31 16.69 -15.61
CA GLY A 162 9.65 17.26 -15.65
C GLY A 162 10.76 16.31 -15.19
N THR A 163 10.45 15.29 -14.37
CA THR A 163 11.48 14.45 -13.73
C THR A 163 11.19 12.96 -13.83
N CYS A 164 10.06 12.49 -13.32
CA CYS A 164 9.75 11.08 -13.11
C CYS A 164 9.42 10.36 -14.43
N GLN A 165 8.68 11.06 -15.30
CA GLN A 165 8.25 10.57 -16.60
C GLN A 165 9.40 10.17 -17.54
N LYS A 166 10.58 10.79 -17.39
CA LYS A 166 11.80 10.45 -18.16
C LYS A 166 12.16 8.96 -18.06
N CYS A 167 11.80 8.33 -16.94
CA CYS A 167 12.00 6.90 -16.72
C CYS A 167 10.67 6.13 -16.74
N HIS A 168 9.62 6.69 -16.15
CA HIS A 168 8.34 6.00 -15.92
C HIS A 168 7.31 6.19 -17.03
N GLY A 169 7.65 6.86 -18.15
CA GLY A 169 6.76 7.01 -19.31
C GLY A 169 5.57 7.95 -19.09
N GLN A 170 4.86 8.29 -20.17
CA GLN A 170 3.64 9.11 -20.13
C GLN A 170 2.39 8.24 -19.97
N PRO A 171 1.43 8.56 -19.08
CA PRO A 171 1.54 9.43 -17.90
C PRO A 171 2.30 8.77 -16.74
N PHE A 172 2.43 7.45 -16.73
CA PHE A 172 3.40 6.66 -15.96
C PHE A 172 3.37 5.18 -16.39
N GLN A 173 3.20 4.92 -17.70
CA GLN A 173 3.03 3.58 -18.30
C GLN A 173 4.30 2.72 -18.31
N GLY A 174 5.39 3.24 -17.76
CA GLY A 174 6.70 2.62 -17.76
C GLY A 174 7.44 2.82 -19.08
N GLY A 175 8.47 2.01 -19.28
CA GLY A 175 9.26 1.97 -20.51
C GLY A 175 10.52 1.15 -20.33
N LYS A 176 11.54 1.44 -21.15
CA LYS A 176 12.83 0.73 -21.11
C LYS A 176 13.65 1.00 -19.83
N ILE A 177 13.32 2.05 -19.08
CA ILE A 177 14.11 2.49 -17.91
C ILE A 177 13.38 2.22 -16.59
N GLY A 178 12.16 2.76 -16.45
CA GLY A 178 11.36 2.63 -15.24
C GLY A 178 10.12 1.77 -15.46
N PRO A 179 9.63 1.07 -14.42
CA PRO A 179 8.39 0.30 -14.50
C PRO A 179 7.16 1.20 -14.61
N ASP A 180 6.05 0.61 -15.07
CA ASP A 180 4.71 1.19 -15.01
C ASP A 180 4.31 1.45 -13.55
N LEU A 181 3.98 2.70 -13.23
CA LEU A 181 3.51 3.06 -11.89
C LEU A 181 1.99 2.97 -11.76
N GLY A 182 1.24 2.83 -12.86
CA GLY A 182 -0.22 2.78 -12.87
C GLY A 182 -0.80 1.73 -11.91
N PRO A 183 -0.37 0.44 -11.96
CA PRO A 183 -0.84 -0.59 -11.03
C PRO A 183 -0.53 -0.27 -9.56
N VAL A 184 0.62 0.36 -9.29
CA VAL A 184 1.03 0.74 -7.93
C VAL A 184 0.21 1.94 -7.45
N ALA A 185 0.04 2.95 -8.29
CA ALA A 185 -0.74 4.15 -8.01
C ALA A 185 -2.22 3.83 -7.76
N ALA A 186 -2.79 2.86 -8.49
CA ALA A 186 -4.17 2.42 -8.29
C ALA A 186 -4.40 1.75 -6.93
N ARG A 187 -3.40 1.02 -6.42
CA ARG A 187 -3.49 0.27 -5.14
C ARG A 187 -3.10 1.10 -3.93
N MET A 188 -2.45 2.24 -4.15
CA MET A 188 -1.96 3.11 -3.09
C MET A 188 -3.12 3.89 -2.44
N SER A 189 -3.23 3.73 -1.13
CA SER A 189 -4.37 4.24 -0.36
C SER A 189 -4.15 5.65 0.17
N ASP A 190 -2.99 5.87 0.80
CA ASP A 190 -2.65 7.08 1.57
C ASP A 190 -1.19 7.56 1.35
N GLU A 191 -0.87 8.70 1.96
CA GLU A 191 0.46 9.33 1.89
C GLU A 191 1.56 8.47 2.52
N ILE A 192 1.24 7.69 3.55
CA ILE A 192 2.21 6.83 4.25
C ILE A 192 2.63 5.68 3.34
N GLU A 193 1.67 5.07 2.66
CA GLU A 193 1.93 4.01 1.70
C GLU A 193 2.74 4.55 0.50
N PHE A 194 2.43 5.77 0.03
CA PHE A 194 3.23 6.45 -0.98
C PHE A 194 4.67 6.64 -0.54
N ALA A 195 4.90 7.27 0.61
CA ALA A 195 6.23 7.50 1.17
C ALA A 195 7.01 6.18 1.33
N THR A 196 6.36 5.14 1.85
CA THR A 196 6.96 3.82 2.06
C THR A 196 7.40 3.18 0.75
N ARG A 197 6.51 3.12 -0.25
CA ARG A 197 6.82 2.51 -1.56
C ARG A 197 7.89 3.30 -2.30
N MET A 198 7.80 4.62 -2.27
CA MET A 198 8.76 5.51 -2.91
C MET A 198 10.15 5.37 -2.29
N LEU A 199 10.28 5.45 -0.96
CA LEU A 199 11.57 5.36 -0.26
C LEU A 199 12.18 3.96 -0.26
N ARG A 200 11.36 2.90 -0.35
CA ARG A 200 11.84 1.55 -0.65
C ARG A 200 12.51 1.49 -2.03
N HIS A 201 11.93 2.16 -3.03
CA HIS A 201 12.39 2.06 -4.42
C HIS A 201 13.51 3.05 -4.78
N ALA A 202 13.53 4.24 -4.16
CA ALA A 202 14.43 5.34 -4.52
C ALA A 202 15.92 4.97 -4.67
N PRO A 203 16.56 4.15 -3.81
CA PRO A 203 17.97 3.78 -3.98
C PRO A 203 18.25 2.97 -5.24
N LYS A 204 17.25 2.24 -5.77
CA LYS A 204 17.37 1.52 -7.04
C LYS A 204 17.42 2.50 -8.22
N MET A 205 16.80 3.67 -8.08
CA MET A 205 16.83 4.74 -9.09
C MET A 205 18.17 5.49 -9.10
N VAL A 206 18.87 5.62 -7.97
CA VAL A 206 20.14 6.38 -7.86
C VAL A 206 21.20 5.96 -8.89
N PRO A 207 21.59 4.66 -9.01
CA PRO A 207 22.60 4.25 -9.98
C PRO A 207 22.12 4.44 -11.43
N ILE A 208 20.82 4.28 -11.69
CA ILE A 208 20.22 4.47 -13.01
C ILE A 208 20.27 5.95 -13.40
N ALA A 209 19.86 6.85 -12.50
CA ALA A 209 19.92 8.29 -12.69
C ALA A 209 21.34 8.75 -12.99
N ARG A 210 22.33 8.26 -12.21
CA ARG A 210 23.76 8.53 -12.47
C ARG A 210 24.20 8.02 -13.84
N LYS A 211 23.88 6.77 -14.19
CA LYS A 211 24.23 6.17 -15.49
C LYS A 211 23.61 6.91 -16.68
N LYS A 212 22.43 7.51 -16.49
CA LYS A 212 21.70 8.27 -17.51
C LYS A 212 21.99 9.77 -17.45
N SER A 213 22.90 10.22 -16.59
CA SER A 213 23.22 11.64 -16.37
C SER A 213 21.98 12.50 -16.06
N ILE A 214 21.00 11.90 -15.37
CA ILE A 214 19.79 12.60 -14.91
C ILE A 214 20.07 13.12 -13.50
N PRO A 215 20.00 14.45 -13.26
CA PRO A 215 20.12 14.99 -11.91
C PRO A 215 19.05 14.42 -10.98
N TRP A 216 19.44 14.09 -9.75
CA TRP A 216 18.47 13.64 -8.74
C TRP A 216 17.51 14.79 -8.40
N PRO A 217 16.20 14.64 -8.65
CA PRO A 217 15.27 15.73 -8.46
C PRO A 217 15.10 16.04 -6.98
N GLN A 218 15.04 17.32 -6.65
CA GLN A 218 14.76 17.80 -5.31
C GLN A 218 13.28 18.17 -5.21
N PHE A 219 12.65 17.87 -4.07
CA PHE A 219 11.24 18.18 -3.82
C PHE A 219 11.05 18.81 -2.44
N SER A 220 10.12 19.75 -2.34
CA SER A 220 9.52 20.19 -1.09
C SER A 220 8.40 19.24 -0.64
N GLY A 221 7.89 19.42 0.59
CA GLY A 221 6.72 18.68 1.06
C GLY A 221 5.47 18.91 0.21
N SER A 222 5.24 20.14 -0.29
CA SER A 222 4.09 20.47 -1.13
C SER A 222 4.19 19.90 -2.53
N GLU A 223 5.39 19.90 -3.12
CA GLU A 223 5.63 19.25 -4.41
C GLU A 223 5.44 17.75 -4.31
N MET A 224 5.92 17.13 -3.23
CA MET A 224 5.76 15.69 -2.97
C MET A 224 4.27 15.32 -2.82
N ALA A 225 3.50 16.11 -2.06
CA ALA A 225 2.06 15.93 -1.93
C ALA A 225 1.32 16.11 -3.25
N SER A 226 1.76 17.06 -4.08
CA SER A 226 1.18 17.29 -5.41
C SER A 226 1.45 16.12 -6.36
N ILE A 227 2.67 15.56 -6.36
CA ILE A 227 3.01 14.33 -7.11
C ILE A 227 2.10 13.18 -6.68
N PHE A 228 1.92 12.97 -5.37
CA PHE A 228 1.01 11.96 -4.84
C PHE A 228 -0.44 12.17 -5.32
N ALA A 229 -0.94 13.42 -5.27
CA ALA A 229 -2.27 13.76 -5.75
C ALA A 229 -2.45 13.45 -7.24
N TYR A 230 -1.45 13.75 -8.08
CA TYR A 230 -1.46 13.42 -9.50
C TYR A 230 -1.49 11.90 -9.75
N LEU A 231 -0.66 11.13 -9.05
CA LEU A 231 -0.65 9.66 -9.17
C LEU A 231 -2.01 9.04 -8.80
N LYS A 232 -2.71 9.60 -7.80
CA LYS A 232 -4.04 9.13 -7.41
C LYS A 232 -5.14 9.41 -8.43
N LEU A 233 -4.94 10.35 -9.36
CA LEU A 233 -5.95 10.65 -10.38
C LEU A 233 -6.20 9.45 -11.31
N PHE A 234 -5.18 8.66 -11.64
CA PHE A 234 -5.35 7.46 -12.48
C PHE A 234 -6.17 6.35 -11.83
N ARG A 235 -6.27 6.34 -10.50
CA ARG A 235 -7.18 5.42 -9.80
C ARG A 235 -8.64 5.69 -10.16
N ARG A 236 -8.96 6.92 -10.56
CA ARG A 236 -10.34 7.37 -10.85
C ARG A 236 -10.69 7.33 -12.34
N SER A 237 -9.71 7.22 -13.23
CA SER A 237 -9.90 7.33 -14.69
C SER A 237 -9.82 6.01 -15.45
N LYS A 238 -9.56 4.88 -14.78
CA LYS A 238 -9.72 3.54 -15.37
C LYS A 238 -11.08 2.96 -14.95
N PRO A 239 -11.95 2.55 -15.89
CA PRO A 239 -13.19 1.84 -15.59
C PRO A 239 -12.93 0.48 -14.94
#